data_AF-A0AB38X3H6-F1
#
_entry.id   AF-A0AB38X3H6-F1
#
_cell.length_a   1.000
_cell.length_b   1.000
_cell.length_c   1.000
_cell.angle_alpha   90.00
_cell.angle_beta   90.00
_cell.angle_gamma   90.00
#
_symmetry.space_group_name_H-M   'P 1'
#
loop_
_entity.id
_entity.type
_entity.pdbx_description
1 polymer ?
#
loop_
_entity_poly.entity_id
_entity_poly.type
_entity_poly.pdbx_seq_one_letter_code
_entity_poly.pdbx_strand_id
1 'polypeptide(L)' 'MKNYAGHPVEVIWATVNGEEVEVGVVFQWICGMRRTRWSDDFDQVESANLRYVPYEDAG' A
#
# COMPACT_ATOMS: atom_id res chain seq x y z
N MET A 1 -1.47 -18.99 -5.54
CA MET A 1 -1.04 -17.65 -5.09
C MET A 1 0.08 -17.20 -6.02
N LYS A 2 -0.05 -16.04 -6.70
CA LYS A 2 1.02 -15.53 -7.55
C LYS A 2 2.20 -15.17 -6.65
N ASN A 3 3.34 -15.83 -6.83
CA ASN A 3 4.57 -15.58 -6.08
C ASN A 3 5.10 -14.19 -6.43
N TYR A 4 4.63 -13.15 -5.75
CA TYR A 4 5.25 -11.83 -5.81
C TYR A 4 6.60 -11.96 -5.10
N ALA A 5 7.69 -11.93 -5.87
CA ALA A 5 9.06 -12.03 -5.33
C ALA A 5 9.52 -10.80 -4.51
N GLY A 6 8.57 -9.96 -4.07
CA GLY A 6 8.80 -8.82 -3.20
C GLY A 6 8.19 -9.07 -1.83
N HIS A 7 8.83 -8.60 -0.77
CA HIS A 7 8.28 -8.60 0.58
C HIS A 7 7.55 -7.27 0.83
N PRO A 8 6.45 -7.26 1.57
CA PRO A 8 5.75 -6.03 1.90
C PRO A 8 6.61 -5.17 2.84
N VAL A 9 6.64 -3.86 2.61
CA VAL A 9 7.45 -2.91 3.40
C VAL A 9 6.64 -1.73 3.93
N GLU A 10 5.57 -1.32 3.24
CA GLU A 10 4.70 -0.23 3.67
C GLU A 10 3.24 -0.56 3.33
N VAL A 11 2.31 -0.25 4.23
CA VAL A 11 0.87 -0.20 3.95
C VAL A 11 0.48 1.25 3.65
N ILE A 12 -0.36 1.42 2.64
CA ILE A 12 -0.86 2.72 2.20
C ILE A 12 -2.27 2.87 2.75
N TRP A 13 -2.48 3.93 3.52
CA TRP A 13 -3.76 4.31 4.10
C TRP A 13 -4.25 5.59 3.43
N ALA A 14 -5.57 5.75 3.34
CA ALA A 14 -6.22 6.99 2.93
C ALA A 14 -7.32 7.35 3.93
N THR A 15 -7.54 8.65 4.14
CA THR A 15 -8.71 9.13 4.88
C THR A 15 -9.86 9.36 3.91
N VAL A 16 -10.86 8.48 3.93
CA VAL A 16 -12.08 8.58 3.10
C VAL A 16 -13.25 8.87 4.02
N ASN A 17 -13.94 10.00 3.82
CA ASN A 17 -15.07 10.43 4.66
C ASN A 17 -14.76 10.48 6.19
N GLY A 18 -13.49 10.71 6.56
CA GLY A 18 -13.05 10.75 7.95
C GLY A 18 -12.66 9.39 8.53
N GLU A 19 -12.72 8.32 7.74
CA GLU A 19 -12.30 6.96 8.11
C GLU A 19 -10.96 6.61 7.48
N GLU A 20 -10.08 5.93 8.21
CA GLU A 20 -8.83 5.41 7.65
C GLU A 20 -9.06 4.06 6.97
N VAL A 21 -8.73 3.98 5.68
CA VAL A 21 -8.93 2.81 4.84
C VAL A 21 -7.59 2.36 4.26
N GLU A 22 -7.29 1.07 4.31
CA GLU A 22 -6.14 0.49 3.59
C GLU A 22 -6.44 0.49 2.08
N VAL A 23 -5.59 1.18 1.32
CA VAL A 23 -5.77 1.37 -0.13
C VAL A 23 -4.68 0.69 -0.95
N GLY A 24 -3.64 0.16 -0.31
CA GLY A 24 -2.63 -0.63 -1.00
C GLY A 24 -1.44 -1.00 -0.14
N VAL A 25 -0.51 -1.74 -0.73
CA VAL A 25 0.73 -2.19 -0.09
C VAL A 25 1.92 -1.98 -1.04
N VAL A 26 3.01 -1.42 -0.51
CA VAL A 26 4.29 -1.31 -1.20
C VAL A 26 5.10 -2.58 -0.94
N PHE A 27 5.56 -3.19 -2.02
CA PHE A 27 6.47 -4.33 -1.99
C PHE A 27 7.88 -3.90 -2.39
N GLN A 28 8.89 -4.48 -1.75
CA GLN A 28 10.30 -4.32 -2.11
C GLN A 28 10.90 -5.65 -2.57
N TRP A 29 11.57 -5.61 -3.73
CA TRP A 29 12.31 -6.73 -4.30
C TRP A 29 13.77 -6.70 -3.86
N ILE A 30 14.44 -7.85 -3.92
CA ILE A 30 15.86 -7.97 -3.56
C ILE A 30 16.80 -7.08 -4.40
N CYS A 31 16.39 -6.72 -5.61
CA CYS A 31 17.13 -5.78 -6.46
C CYS A 31 16.91 -4.31 -6.09
N GLY A 32 16.20 -4.02 -4.99
CA GLY A 32 15.89 -2.67 -4.53
C GLY A 32 14.65 -2.03 -5.18
N MET A 33 14.10 -2.64 -6.24
CA MET A 33 12.87 -2.17 -6.88
C MET A 33 11.71 -2.14 -5.88
N ARG A 34 10.90 -1.08 -5.94
CA ARG A 34 9.63 -0.96 -5.20
C ARG A 34 8.45 -0.91 -6.15
N ARG A 35 7.35 -1.57 -5.80
CA ARG A 35 6.08 -1.48 -6.54
C ARG A 35 4.92 -1.49 -5.58
N THR A 36 3.93 -0.65 -5.88
CA THR A 36 2.66 -0.61 -5.16
C THR A 36 1.67 -1.58 -5.76
N ARG A 37 0.99 -2.33 -4.91
CA ARG A 37 -0.24 -3.03 -5.24
C ARG A 37 -1.39 -2.26 -4.58
N TRP A 38 -2.22 -1.64 -5.40
CA TRP A 38 -3.44 -0.98 -4.94
C TRP A 38 -4.53 -2.02 -4.64
N SER A 39 -5.40 -1.69 -3.70
CA SER A 39 -6.66 -2.39 -3.48
C SER A 39 -7.52 -2.30 -4.75
N ASP A 40 -8.23 -3.37 -5.10
CA ASP A 40 -8.95 -3.46 -6.39
C ASP A 40 -10.02 -2.36 -6.53
N ASP A 41 -10.58 -1.89 -5.42
CA ASP A 41 -11.62 -0.86 -5.37
C ASP A 41 -11.08 0.57 -5.17
N PHE A 42 -9.76 0.76 -5.11
CA PHE A 42 -9.17 2.08 -4.88
C PHE A 42 -8.88 2.82 -6.20
N ASP A 43 -9.59 3.92 -6.42
CA ASP A 43 -9.30 4.83 -7.53
C ASP A 43 -8.19 5.83 -7.15
N GLN A 44 -7.06 5.75 -7.84
CA GLN A 44 -5.88 6.59 -7.60
C GLN A 44 -6.14 8.09 -7.85
N VAL A 45 -7.24 8.44 -8.55
CA VAL A 45 -7.62 9.84 -8.78
C VAL A 45 -8.06 10.52 -7.48
N GLU A 46 -8.45 9.76 -6.44
CA GLU A 46 -8.80 10.25 -5.10
C GLU A 46 -7.60 10.27 -4.12
N SER A 47 -6.37 10.23 -4.63
CA SER A 47 -5.10 10.15 -3.86
C SER A 47 -4.76 11.36 -2.96
N ALA A 48 -5.72 12.23 -2.66
CA ALA A 48 -5.54 13.24 -1.63
C ALA A 48 -5.41 12.54 -0.26
N ASN A 49 -4.30 12.77 0.44
CA ASN A 49 -4.04 12.29 1.81
C ASN A 49 -3.63 10.81 1.95
N LEU A 50 -2.76 10.32 1.05
CA LEU A 50 -2.12 9.02 1.26
C LEU A 50 -1.11 9.06 2.42
N ARG A 51 -1.20 8.08 3.32
CA ARG A 51 -0.27 7.87 4.43
C ARG A 51 0.43 6.52 4.25
N TYR A 52 1.75 6.54 4.27
CA TYR A 52 2.58 5.34 4.17
C TYR A 52 3.04 4.94 5.57
N VAL A 53 2.75 3.71 5.96
CA VAL A 53 3.05 3.16 7.28
C VAL A 53 3.93 1.95 7.10
N PRO A 54 5.05 1.80 7.84
CA PRO A 54 5.85 0.58 7.78
C PRO A 54 4.97 -0.66 7.97
N TYR A 55 5.19 -1.69 7.17
CA TYR A 55 4.33 -2.88 7.19
C TYR A 55 4.32 -3.57 8.55
N GLU A 56 5.43 -3.50 9.28
CA GLU A 56 5.57 -4.04 10.65
C GLU A 56 4.72 -3.28 11.68
N ASP A 57 4.38 -2.01 11.40
CA ASP A 57 3.58 -1.14 12.26
C ASP A 57 2.10 -1.11 11.85
N ALA A 58 1.72 -1.78 10.76
CA ALA A 58 0.40 -1.65 10.13
C ALA A 58 -0.70 -2.58 10.69
N GLY A 59 -0.33 -3.54 11.57
CA GLY A 59 -1.20 -4.21 12.55
C GLY A 59 -2.48 -4.86 12.06
#